data_AF-A0A0C1FFE1-F1
#
_entry.id   AF-A0A0C1FFE1-F1
#
_cell.length_a   1.000
_cell.length_b   1.000
_cell.length_c   1.000
_cell.angle_alpha   90.00
_cell.angle_beta   90.00
_cell.angle_gamma   90.00
#
_symmetry.space_group_name_H-M   'P 1'
#
loop_
_entity.id
_entity.type
_entity.pdbx_description
1 polymer ?
#
loop_
_entity_poly.entity_id
_entity_poly.type
_entity_poly.pdbx_seq_one_letter_code
_entity_poly.pdbx_strand_id
1 'polypeptide(L)'
;MCSDCFDKQYYGFPSYTEYEEFEEILDLKTRAHKIEIMESENEGTKGLIDYRLYFKCNTCNENYVLSIPDNAWRGYFLTEQNAIFYHKNLRMSDTDKRNGCLIFILLLCSLFLYALFENF
;
A
#
# COMPACT_ATOMS: atom_id res chain seq x y z
N MET A 1 -19.78 14.14 7.62
CA MET A 1 -18.35 13.97 7.97
C MET A 1 -18.29 13.65 9.45
N CYS A 2 -17.63 12.56 9.82
CA CYS A 2 -17.53 12.09 11.20
C CYS A 2 -16.30 12.74 11.85
N SER A 3 -16.50 13.62 12.82
CA SER A 3 -15.40 14.34 13.50
C SER A 3 -14.52 13.44 14.37
N ASP A 4 -15.06 12.29 14.79
CA ASP A 4 -14.32 11.33 15.60
C ASP A 4 -13.40 10.43 14.76
N CYS A 5 -13.62 10.41 13.45
CA CYS A 5 -12.88 9.69 12.43
C CYS A 5 -11.66 10.47 11.92
N PHE A 6 -11.05 10.01 10.83
CA PHE A 6 -10.07 10.78 10.08
C PHE A 6 -10.77 11.47 8.90
N ASP A 7 -10.60 12.79 8.80
CA ASP A 7 -11.18 13.58 7.70
C ASP A 7 -10.41 13.44 6.39
N LYS A 8 -9.20 12.88 6.45
CA LYS A 8 -8.32 12.63 5.31
C LYS A 8 -7.81 11.20 5.29
N GLN A 9 -7.63 10.70 4.06
CA GLN A 9 -6.97 9.45 3.77
C GLN A 9 -5.53 9.73 3.31
N TYR A 10 -4.61 8.86 3.69
CA TYR A 10 -3.18 9.00 3.43
C TYR A 10 -2.75 7.90 2.47
N TYR A 11 -2.49 8.25 1.21
CA TYR A 11 -1.98 7.30 0.19
C TYR A 11 -0.45 7.13 0.24
N GLY A 12 0.19 7.79 1.20
CA GLY A 12 1.63 7.93 1.36
C GLY A 12 1.93 8.92 2.48
N PHE A 13 3.03 8.74 3.17
CA PHE A 13 3.60 9.74 4.08
C PHE A 13 4.81 10.38 3.39
N PRO A 14 4.78 11.69 3.08
CA PRO A 14 5.88 12.34 2.36
C PRO A 14 7.20 12.33 3.14
N SER A 15 7.15 12.25 4.46
CA SER A 15 8.29 12.17 5.36
C SER A 15 8.00 11.29 6.59
N TYR A 16 9.06 10.93 7.33
CA TYR A 16 8.91 10.23 8.61
C TYR A 16 8.24 11.13 9.66
N THR A 17 8.54 12.43 9.67
CA THR A 17 7.90 13.39 10.59
C THR A 17 6.39 13.46 10.41
N GLU A 18 5.89 13.47 9.17
CA GLU A 18 4.43 13.45 8.92
C GLU A 18 3.79 12.11 9.31
N TYR A 19 4.55 11.02 9.29
CA TYR A 19 4.09 9.74 9.80
C TYR A 19 3.98 9.75 11.33
N GLU A 20 5.00 10.25 12.03
CA GLU A 20 4.98 10.41 13.50
C GLU A 20 3.82 11.30 13.96
N GLU A 21 3.62 12.45 13.32
CA GLU A 21 2.49 13.34 13.60
C GLU A 21 1.13 12.65 13.40
N PHE A 22 1.03 11.80 12.38
CA PHE A 22 -0.17 10.98 12.16
C PHE A 22 -0.35 9.92 13.25
N GLU A 23 0.71 9.23 13.66
CA GLU A 23 0.67 8.22 14.72
C GLU A 23 0.25 8.82 16.05
N GLU A 24 0.73 10.03 16.40
CA GLU A 24 0.29 10.74 17.60
C GLU A 24 -1.22 10.99 17.59
N ILE A 25 -1.78 11.40 16.45
CA ILE A 25 -3.24 11.63 16.31
C ILE A 25 -4.01 10.31 16.40
N LEU A 26 -3.49 9.25 15.78
CA LEU A 26 -4.09 7.92 15.83
C LEU A 26 -4.13 7.39 17.26
N ASP A 27 -3.01 7.47 17.98
CA ASP A 27 -2.91 7.05 19.38
C ASP A 27 -3.83 7.88 20.30
N LEU A 28 -3.94 9.19 20.07
CA LEU A 28 -4.91 10.02 20.80
C LEU A 28 -6.36 9.57 20.57
N LYS A 29 -6.73 9.26 19.32
CA LYS A 29 -8.08 8.79 18.97
C LYS A 29 -8.35 7.38 19.51
N THR A 30 -7.35 6.50 19.52
CA THR A 30 -7.45 5.17 20.10
C THR A 30 -7.60 5.23 21.62
N ARG A 31 -6.78 6.02 22.33
CA ARG A 31 -6.92 6.23 23.78
C ARG A 31 -8.26 6.85 24.17
N ALA A 32 -8.78 7.74 23.33
CA ALA A 32 -10.13 8.31 23.49
C ALA A 32 -11.28 7.35 23.12
N HIS A 33 -10.98 6.08 22.77
CA HIS A 33 -11.95 5.07 22.36
C HIS A 33 -12.81 5.50 21.15
N LYS A 34 -12.30 6.41 20.31
CA LYS A 34 -12.95 6.85 19.07
C LYS A 34 -12.68 5.88 17.92
N ILE A 35 -11.48 5.30 17.93
CA ILE A 35 -11.00 4.31 16.97
C ILE A 35 -10.58 3.06 17.75
N GLU A 36 -11.09 1.90 17.35
CA GLU A 36 -10.74 0.59 17.90
C GLU A 36 -9.75 -0.11 16.98
N ILE A 37 -8.77 -0.82 17.57
CA ILE A 37 -7.85 -1.69 16.83
C ILE A 37 -8.53 -3.03 16.63
N MET A 38 -8.63 -3.48 15.38
CA MET A 38 -9.19 -4.78 15.04
C MET A 38 -8.08 -5.82 14.90
N GLU A 39 -8.32 -7.02 15.43
CA GLU A 39 -7.44 -8.17 15.19
C GLU A 39 -7.47 -8.55 13.71
N SER A 40 -6.29 -8.71 13.10
CA SER A 40 -6.17 -9.22 11.73
C SER A 40 -6.48 -10.72 11.73
N GLU A 41 -7.64 -11.12 11.21
CA GLU A 41 -8.02 -12.54 11.12
C GLU A 41 -7.15 -13.35 10.13
N ASN A 42 -6.19 -12.75 9.42
CA ASN A 42 -5.49 -13.40 8.31
C ASN A 42 -3.98 -13.09 8.22
N GLU A 43 -3.18 -13.64 9.12
CA GLU A 43 -1.71 -13.73 8.93
C GLU A 43 -1.25 -15.13 8.45
N GLY A 44 -2.16 -16.09 8.28
CA GLY A 44 -1.81 -17.50 8.06
C GLY A 44 -1.71 -17.99 6.61
N THR A 45 -2.07 -17.21 5.59
CA THR A 45 -2.13 -17.73 4.21
C THR A 45 -1.44 -16.80 3.20
N LYS A 46 -0.33 -17.29 2.64
CA LYS A 46 0.38 -16.82 1.43
C LYS A 46 1.62 -15.92 1.62
N GLY A 47 2.49 -16.23 2.57
CA GLY A 47 3.94 -15.98 2.44
C GLY A 47 4.38 -14.53 2.23
N LEU A 48 3.53 -13.56 2.56
CA LEU A 48 3.81 -12.13 2.56
C LEU A 48 3.37 -11.63 3.92
N ILE A 49 4.33 -11.23 4.76
CA ILE A 49 4.06 -10.53 6.01
C ILE A 49 3.68 -9.11 5.61
N ASP A 50 2.43 -8.93 5.20
CA ASP A 50 1.86 -7.62 4.92
C ASP A 50 1.45 -7.06 6.28
N TYR A 51 2.35 -6.33 6.94
CA TYR A 51 2.08 -5.70 8.26
C TYR A 51 0.99 -4.64 8.10
N ARG A 52 -0.25 -5.08 8.24
CA ARG A 52 -1.43 -4.24 8.14
C ARG A 52 -2.17 -4.25 9.46
N LEU A 53 -2.41 -3.05 9.98
CA LEU A 53 -3.24 -2.85 11.15
C LEU A 53 -4.61 -2.37 10.68
N TYR A 54 -5.64 -2.99 11.24
CA TYR A 54 -7.02 -2.68 10.94
C TYR A 54 -7.60 -1.86 12.08
N PHE A 55 -8.37 -0.83 11.72
CA PHE A 55 -8.96 0.09 12.66
C PHE A 55 -10.42 0.31 12.31
N LYS A 56 -11.26 0.51 13.32
CA LYS A 56 -12.67 0.81 13.13
C LYS A 56 -13.07 2.04 13.91
N CYS A 57 -13.78 2.97 13.27
CA CYS A 57 -14.39 4.07 14.01
C CYS A 57 -15.62 3.62 14.77
N ASN A 58 -15.67 3.91 16.07
CA ASN A 58 -16.80 3.56 16.93
C ASN A 58 -18.05 4.44 16.68
N THR A 59 -17.88 5.60 16.06
CA THR A 59 -18.99 6.53 15.80
C THR A 59 -19.71 6.22 14.49
N CYS A 60 -18.97 6.00 13.39
CA CYS A 60 -19.56 5.79 12.07
C CYS A 60 -19.36 4.38 11.51
N ASN A 61 -18.67 3.49 12.25
CA ASN A 61 -18.36 2.12 11.83
C ASN A 61 -17.53 2.00 10.54
N GLU A 62 -16.81 3.05 10.15
CA GLU A 62 -15.92 2.98 9.00
C GLU A 62 -14.62 2.26 9.37
N ASN A 63 -14.20 1.35 8.48
CA ASN A 63 -12.97 0.58 8.62
C ASN A 63 -11.83 1.25 7.89
N TYR A 64 -10.68 1.30 8.54
CA TYR A 64 -9.43 1.83 8.04
C TYR A 64 -8.35 0.77 8.09
N VAL A 65 -7.39 0.88 7.17
CA VAL A 65 -6.24 0.00 7.05
C VAL A 65 -5.00 0.87 7.04
N LEU A 66 -4.13 0.63 8.02
CA LEU A 66 -2.77 1.15 8.04
C LEU A 66 -1.84 0.09 7.48
N SER A 67 -1.09 0.41 6.44
CA SER A 67 0.09 -0.36 6.06
C SER A 67 1.32 0.34 6.62
N ILE A 68 2.03 -0.35 7.51
CA ILE A 68 3.29 0.13 8.09
C ILE A 68 4.42 -0.35 7.18
N PRO A 69 5.14 0.54 6.49
CA PRO A 69 6.20 0.13 5.57
C PRO A 69 7.54 0.00 6.31
N ASP A 70 8.47 -0.78 5.76
CA ASP A 70 9.90 -0.72 6.14
C ASP A 70 10.54 0.64 5.77
N ASN A 71 9.89 1.46 4.93
CA ASN A 71 10.29 2.82 4.56
C ASN A 71 9.05 3.73 4.40
N ALA A 72 8.94 4.81 5.19
CA ALA A 72 7.74 5.65 5.39
C ALA A 72 6.94 6.03 4.12
N TRP A 73 7.60 6.29 2.99
CA TRP A 73 6.98 6.67 1.71
C TRP A 73 6.09 5.62 1.04
N ARG A 74 6.12 4.35 1.49
CA ARG A 74 5.27 3.26 0.96
C ARG A 74 4.07 2.93 1.85
N GLY A 75 3.98 3.54 3.02
CA GLY A 75 2.88 3.33 3.96
C GLY A 75 1.62 4.05 3.52
N TYR A 76 0.48 3.61 4.01
CA TYR A 76 -0.78 4.30 3.75
C TYR A 76 -1.74 4.12 4.92
N PHE A 77 -2.66 5.06 5.10
CA PHE A 77 -3.82 4.95 5.99
C PHE A 77 -5.08 5.29 5.20
N LEU A 78 -5.80 4.26 4.77
CA LEU A 78 -6.93 4.39 3.85
C LEU A 78 -8.16 3.73 4.44
N THR A 79 -9.35 4.09 3.95
CA THR A 79 -10.53 3.26 4.20
C THR A 79 -10.32 1.89 3.57
N GLU A 80 -10.93 0.85 4.13
CA GLU A 80 -10.73 -0.54 3.68
C GLU A 80 -10.97 -0.71 2.17
N GLN A 81 -12.06 -0.13 1.64
CA GLN A 81 -12.36 -0.16 0.20
C GLN A 81 -11.26 0.49 -0.64
N ASN A 82 -10.72 1.62 -0.19
CA ASN A 82 -9.66 2.34 -0.89
C ASN A 82 -8.32 1.62 -0.77
N ALA A 83 -8.03 0.98 0.36
CA ALA A 83 -6.85 0.14 0.54
C ALA A 83 -6.85 -1.04 -0.44
N ILE A 84 -8.00 -1.72 -0.60
CA ILE A 84 -8.17 -2.81 -1.57
C ILE A 84 -7.93 -2.31 -2.99
N PHE A 85 -8.54 -1.17 -3.36
CA PHE A 85 -8.37 -0.59 -4.70
C PHE A 85 -6.92 -0.16 -4.96
N TYR A 86 -6.29 0.50 -3.99
CA TYR A 86 -4.91 0.95 -4.06
C TYR A 86 -3.96 -0.24 -4.28
N HIS A 87 -4.10 -1.31 -3.51
CA HIS A 87 -3.30 -2.51 -3.68
C HIS A 87 -3.52 -3.22 -5.02
N LYS A 88 -4.76 -3.27 -5.50
CA LYS A 88 -5.06 -3.83 -6.83
C LYS A 88 -4.32 -3.04 -7.92
N ASN A 89 -4.35 -1.72 -7.85
CA ASN A 89 -3.68 -0.86 -8.82
C ASN A 89 -2.16 -0.99 -8.78
N LEU A 90 -1.56 -1.09 -7.58
CA LEU A 90 -0.14 -1.35 -7.43
C LEU A 90 0.28 -2.66 -8.11
N ARG A 91 -0.45 -3.76 -7.86
CA ARG A 91 -0.19 -5.07 -8.48
C ARG A 91 -0.33 -5.05 -10.01
N MET A 92 -1.32 -4.32 -10.53
CA MET A 92 -1.50 -4.15 -11.98
C MET A 92 -0.33 -3.39 -12.60
N SER A 93 0.06 -2.25 -12.02
CA SER A 93 1.23 -1.47 -12.45
C SER A 93 2.51 -2.30 -12.49
N ASP A 94 2.76 -3.13 -11.47
CA ASP A 94 3.96 -3.96 -11.42
C ASP A 94 3.95 -5.06 -12.48
N THR A 95 2.77 -5.62 -12.77
CA THR A 95 2.60 -6.60 -13.85
C THR A 95 2.85 -5.97 -15.22
N ASP A 96 2.32 -4.78 -15.46
CA ASP A 96 2.48 -4.06 -16.73
C ASP A 96 3.94 -3.68 -16.97
N LYS A 97 4.65 -3.18 -15.94
CA LYS A 97 6.09 -2.88 -15.99
C LYS A 97 6.91 -4.13 -16.30
N ARG A 98 6.59 -5.26 -15.67
CA ARG A 98 7.28 -6.53 -15.92
C ARG A 98 7.10 -6.98 -17.38
N ASN A 99 5.89 -6.90 -17.90
CA ASN A 99 5.60 -7.27 -19.29
C ASN A 99 6.32 -6.34 -20.28
N GLY A 100 6.33 -5.03 -20.02
CA GLY A 100 7.09 -4.06 -20.82
C GLY A 100 8.59 -4.36 -20.84
N CYS A 101 9.18 -4.70 -19.69
CA CYS A 101 10.59 -5.08 -19.60
C CYS A 101 10.90 -6.35 -20.40
N LEU A 102 10.03 -7.37 -20.36
CA LEU A 102 10.22 -8.60 -21.13
C LEU A 102 10.19 -8.35 -22.65
N ILE A 103 9.26 -7.52 -23.12
CA ILE A 103 9.18 -7.13 -24.54
C ILE A 103 10.47 -6.42 -24.98
N PHE A 104 10.97 -5.48 -24.16
CA PHE A 104 12.21 -4.77 -24.46
C PHE A 104 13.43 -5.70 -24.54
N ILE A 105 13.54 -6.66 -23.62
CA ILE A 105 14.60 -7.68 -23.63
C ILE A 105 14.51 -8.54 -24.91
N LEU A 106 13.31 -8.96 -25.30
CA LEU A 106 13.12 -9.75 -26.54
C LEU A 106 13.55 -8.96 -27.78
N LEU A 107 13.25 -7.66 -27.86
CA LEU A 107 13.70 -6.80 -28.94
C LEU A 107 15.22 -6.69 -29.00
N LEU A 108 15.88 -6.45 -27.86
CA LEU A 108 17.34 -6.39 -27.79
C LEU A 108 17.99 -7.72 -28.21
N CYS A 109 17.46 -8.85 -27.75
CA CYS A 109 17.92 -10.17 -28.16
C CYS A 109 17.76 -10.39 -29.68
N SER A 110 16.63 -9.97 -30.26
CA SER A 110 16.39 -10.10 -31.70
C SER A 110 17.37 -9.27 -32.54
N LEU A 111 17.65 -8.03 -32.12
CA LEU A 111 18.62 -7.15 -32.77
C LEU A 111 20.04 -7.71 -32.67
N PHE A 112 20.40 -8.24 -31.49
CA PHE A 112 21.69 -8.87 -31.27
C PHE A 112 21.90 -10.12 -32.15
N LEU A 113 20.86 -10.98 -32.26
CA LEU A 113 20.89 -12.14 -33.14
C LEU A 113 20.99 -11.77 -34.62
N TYR A 114 20.25 -10.73 -35.05
CA TYR A 114 20.34 -10.21 -36.42
C TYR A 114 21.75 -9.71 -36.75
N ALA A 115 22.35 -8.92 -35.86
CA ALA A 115 23.70 -8.42 -36.03
C ALA A 115 24.74 -9.56 -36.10
N LEU A 116 24.60 -10.62 -35.31
CA LEU A 116 25.48 -11.79 -35.39
C LEU A 116 25.33 -12.53 -36.73
N PHE A 117 24.12 -12.63 -37.27
CA PHE A 117 23.87 -13.32 -38.52
C PHE A 117 24.37 -12.53 -39.74
N GLU A 118 24.35 -11.20 -39.69
CA GLU A 118 24.86 -10.33 -40.77
C GLU A 118 26.40 -10.26 -40.80
N ASN A 119 27.06 -10.54 -39.67
CA ASN A 119 28.52 -10.57 -39.55
C ASN A 119 29.15 -11.96 -39.83
N PHE A 120 28.35 -12.94 -40.27
CA PHE A 120 28.77 -14.30 -40.60
C PHE A 120 28.52 -14.59 -42.08
#